data_AF-A0A4R1K5I5-F1
#
_entry.id   AF-A0A4R1K5I5-F1
#
_cell.length_a   1.000
_cell.length_b   1.000
_cell.length_c   1.000
_cell.angle_alpha   90.00
_cell.angle_beta   90.00
_cell.angle_gamma   90.00
#
_symmetry.space_group_name_H-M   'P 1'
#
loop_
_entity.id
_entity.type
_entity.pdbx_description
1 polymer ?
#
loop_
_entity_poly.entity_id
_entity_poly.type
_entity_poly.pdbx_seq_one_letter_code
_entity_poly.pdbx_strand_id
1 'polypeptide(L)'
;MKKIYGYILIIIFAAILAPFSASAAKISFKCAECHESPANILPKDHAKKMKFDDCFTCHGQKSRALSIKVHAQHLADNQDADTCKSCHTADKDSNIRISGTKELYISAEYGSEKFQSLYKKGSLGNSHKNAGLTCRDCHQAYDDDEADTMGDKCIKCHGSFTEMKEKTKNSGYKANPHTNHFPTLTCTKCHSMHGDFRDYCAKCHQWGYVWKQKITK
;
A
#
# COMPACT_ATOMS: atom_id res chain seq x y z
N MET A 1 65.42 -21.42 -44.11
CA MET A 1 64.24 -21.98 -44.83
C MET A 1 63.49 -22.92 -43.90
N LYS A 2 62.15 -22.86 -43.91
CA LYS A 2 61.15 -23.59 -43.08
C LYS A 2 60.88 -22.96 -41.70
N LYS A 3 59.65 -22.76 -41.23
CA LYS A 3 58.28 -22.69 -41.80
C LYS A 3 57.45 -22.04 -40.69
N ILE A 4 56.51 -21.18 -41.09
CA ILE A 4 55.43 -20.53 -40.34
C ILE A 4 54.71 -21.54 -39.42
N TYR A 5 54.31 -21.15 -38.20
CA TYR A 5 52.97 -21.35 -37.63
C TYR A 5 52.75 -20.38 -36.46
N GLY A 6 51.97 -19.33 -36.71
CA GLY A 6 51.42 -18.48 -35.66
C GLY A 6 50.27 -19.19 -34.96
N TYR A 7 50.32 -19.27 -33.64
CA TYR A 7 49.20 -19.69 -32.81
C TYR A 7 48.37 -18.46 -32.45
N ILE A 8 47.29 -18.23 -33.20
CA ILE A 8 46.22 -17.32 -32.77
C ILE A 8 45.41 -18.08 -31.72
N LEU A 9 45.57 -17.68 -30.47
CA LEU A 9 44.75 -18.14 -29.35
C LEU A 9 43.39 -17.45 -29.46
N ILE A 10 42.44 -18.09 -30.15
CA ILE A 10 41.03 -17.66 -30.16
C ILE A 10 40.43 -18.10 -28.82
N ILE A 11 40.35 -17.17 -27.87
CA ILE A 11 39.56 -17.34 -26.65
C ILE A 11 38.09 -17.22 -27.05
N ILE A 12 37.43 -18.36 -27.26
CA ILE A 12 35.97 -18.43 -27.38
C ILE A 12 35.39 -18.20 -25.99
N PHE A 13 35.06 -16.94 -25.68
CA PHE A 13 34.22 -16.61 -24.54
C PHE A 13 32.80 -17.09 -24.88
N ALA A 14 32.47 -18.33 -24.51
CA ALA A 14 31.11 -18.81 -24.52
C ALA A 14 30.34 -17.99 -23.47
N ALA A 15 29.73 -16.89 -23.91
CA ALA A 15 28.73 -16.17 -23.13
C ALA A 15 27.54 -17.12 -22.95
N ILE A 16 27.56 -17.86 -21.84
CA ILE A 16 26.41 -18.59 -21.32
C ILE A 16 25.36 -17.51 -21.01
N LEU A 17 24.51 -17.22 -22.00
CA LEU A 17 23.24 -16.55 -21.79
C LEU A 17 22.37 -17.52 -21.00
N ALA A 18 22.62 -17.58 -19.69
CA ALA A 18 21.62 -18.09 -18.78
C ALA A 18 20.37 -17.24 -19.02
N PRO A 19 19.21 -17.83 -19.39
CA PRO A 19 17.99 -17.07 -19.46
C PRO A 19 17.80 -16.49 -18.07
N PHE A 20 17.79 -15.15 -17.98
CA PHE A 20 17.25 -14.42 -16.84
C PHE A 20 15.78 -14.82 -16.74
N SER A 21 15.53 -16.01 -16.19
CA SER A 21 14.26 -16.36 -15.61
C SER A 21 14.18 -15.43 -14.42
N ALA A 22 13.49 -14.30 -14.62
CA ALA A 22 13.01 -13.50 -13.53
C ALA A 22 12.20 -14.44 -12.65
N SER A 23 12.85 -15.00 -11.64
CA SER A 23 12.19 -15.77 -10.60
C SER A 23 11.21 -14.77 -9.99
N ALA A 24 9.94 -14.94 -10.36
CA ALA A 24 8.82 -14.39 -9.62
C ALA A 24 9.13 -14.81 -8.19
N ALA A 25 9.51 -13.85 -7.35
CA ALA A 25 9.90 -14.11 -5.99
C ALA A 25 8.75 -14.93 -5.39
N LYS A 26 8.99 -16.23 -5.15
CA LYS A 26 7.97 -17.15 -4.66
C LYS A 26 7.37 -16.48 -3.43
N ILE A 27 6.11 -16.08 -3.53
CA ILE A 27 5.37 -15.61 -2.38
C ILE A 27 5.36 -16.82 -1.43
N SER A 28 5.99 -16.70 -0.27
CA SER A 28 6.18 -17.80 0.69
C SER A 28 4.90 -18.16 1.45
N PHE A 29 3.73 -17.94 0.83
CA PHE A 29 2.43 -18.22 1.42
C PHE A 29 1.74 -19.29 0.59
N LYS A 30 1.46 -20.45 1.19
CA LYS A 30 0.61 -21.47 0.58
C LYS A 30 -0.78 -21.34 1.19
N CYS A 31 -1.71 -20.73 0.45
CA CYS A 31 -3.11 -20.60 0.86
C CYS A 31 -3.73 -21.93 1.35
N ALA A 32 -3.27 -23.05 0.79
CA ALA A 32 -3.69 -24.40 1.12
C ALA A 32 -3.32 -24.87 2.55
N GLU A 33 -2.41 -24.17 3.24
CA GLU A 33 -2.05 -24.50 4.63
C GLU A 33 -3.16 -24.08 5.62
N CYS A 34 -3.98 -23.09 5.26
CA CYS A 34 -5.08 -22.60 6.10
C CYS A 34 -6.47 -22.84 5.47
N HIS A 35 -6.55 -23.04 4.16
CA HIS A 35 -7.82 -23.25 3.45
C HIS A 35 -7.86 -24.62 2.78
N GLU A 36 -8.87 -25.42 3.11
CA GLU A 36 -9.06 -26.77 2.56
C GLU A 36 -9.36 -26.77 1.06
N SER A 37 -10.06 -25.75 0.57
CA SER A 37 -10.46 -25.65 -0.84
C SER A 37 -10.65 -24.20 -1.29
N PRO A 38 -10.22 -23.82 -2.51
CA PRO A 38 -10.51 -22.51 -3.09
C PRO A 38 -12.01 -22.21 -3.17
N ALA A 39 -12.85 -23.23 -3.37
CA ALA A 39 -14.30 -23.05 -3.48
C ALA A 39 -14.94 -22.49 -2.19
N ASN A 40 -14.30 -22.69 -1.02
CA ASN A 40 -14.82 -22.25 0.27
C ASN A 40 -14.57 -20.76 0.54
N ILE A 41 -13.63 -20.15 -0.18
CA ILE A 41 -13.20 -18.75 0.03
C ILE A 41 -13.54 -17.84 -1.16
N LEU A 42 -14.12 -18.41 -2.22
CA LEU A 42 -14.45 -17.68 -3.44
C LEU A 42 -15.96 -17.42 -3.53
N PRO A 43 -16.38 -16.27 -4.09
CA PRO A 43 -17.79 -16.01 -4.38
C PRO A 43 -18.40 -17.09 -5.28
N LYS A 44 -19.72 -17.32 -5.15
CA LYS A 44 -20.46 -18.37 -5.89
C LYS A 44 -20.27 -18.33 -7.42
N ASP A 45 -20.07 -17.13 -7.97
CA ASP A 45 -19.91 -16.89 -9.41
C ASP A 45 -18.44 -16.77 -9.85
N HIS A 46 -17.50 -17.01 -8.94
CA HIS A 46 -16.08 -17.08 -9.29
C HIS A 46 -15.75 -18.41 -10.02
N ALA A 47 -14.64 -18.45 -10.75
CA ALA A 47 -14.22 -19.64 -11.50
C ALA A 47 -14.15 -20.90 -10.61
N LYS A 48 -14.85 -21.97 -11.02
CA LYS A 48 -15.18 -23.14 -10.18
C LYS A 48 -14.17 -24.29 -10.21
N LYS A 49 -13.10 -24.18 -11.00
CA LYS A 49 -12.08 -25.24 -11.18
C LYS A 49 -10.67 -24.63 -11.21
N MET A 50 -10.22 -24.10 -10.09
CA MET A 50 -8.88 -23.53 -9.94
C MET A 50 -8.15 -24.19 -8.77
N LYS A 51 -6.84 -24.38 -8.91
CA LYS A 51 -5.93 -24.67 -7.79
C LYS A 51 -5.52 -23.36 -7.13
N PHE A 52 -5.02 -23.42 -5.89
CA PHE A 52 -4.51 -22.23 -5.20
C PHE A 52 -3.38 -21.53 -5.98
N ASP A 53 -2.54 -22.29 -6.68
CA ASP A 53 -1.46 -21.74 -7.50
C ASP A 53 -1.97 -20.93 -8.71
N ASP A 54 -3.20 -21.20 -9.17
CA ASP A 54 -3.77 -20.56 -10.37
C ASP A 54 -4.32 -19.15 -10.09
N CYS A 55 -4.45 -18.74 -8.82
CA CYS A 55 -5.07 -17.45 -8.45
C CYS A 55 -4.36 -16.26 -9.13
N PHE A 56 -3.03 -16.31 -9.16
CA PHE A 56 -2.22 -15.21 -9.68
C PHE A 56 -2.23 -15.11 -11.20
N THR A 57 -2.72 -16.13 -11.92
CA THR A 57 -2.96 -16.07 -13.37
C THR A 57 -3.89 -14.92 -13.75
N CYS A 58 -4.89 -14.63 -12.91
CA CYS A 58 -5.80 -13.49 -13.10
C CYS A 58 -5.53 -12.33 -12.13
N HIS A 59 -5.02 -12.61 -10.92
CA HIS A 59 -4.89 -11.63 -9.85
C HIS A 59 -3.47 -11.07 -9.62
N GLY A 60 -2.55 -11.30 -10.57
CA GLY A 60 -1.19 -10.73 -10.54
C GLY A 60 -1.08 -9.28 -11.05
N GLN A 61 -2.13 -8.72 -11.65
CA GLN A 61 -2.13 -7.36 -12.22
C GLN A 61 -2.67 -6.31 -11.25
N LYS A 62 -2.20 -5.05 -11.35
CA LYS A 62 -2.65 -3.94 -10.48
C LYS A 62 -4.18 -3.76 -10.47
N SER A 63 -4.83 -3.91 -11.63
CA SER A 63 -6.29 -3.77 -11.78
C SER A 63 -7.10 -4.87 -11.11
N ARG A 64 -6.48 -6.00 -10.75
CA ARG A 64 -7.12 -7.17 -10.13
C ARG A 64 -6.26 -7.74 -8.98
N ALA A 65 -5.51 -6.89 -8.30
CA ALA A 65 -4.54 -7.34 -7.29
C ALA A 65 -5.23 -8.13 -6.18
N LEU A 66 -4.79 -9.38 -5.98
CA LEU A 66 -5.36 -10.26 -4.95
C LEU A 66 -5.18 -9.68 -3.54
N SER A 67 -4.08 -8.95 -3.33
CA SER A 67 -3.68 -8.40 -2.03
C SER A 67 -4.78 -7.54 -1.38
N ILE A 68 -5.50 -6.72 -2.16
CA ILE A 68 -6.58 -5.88 -1.62
C ILE A 68 -7.72 -6.75 -1.07
N LYS A 69 -8.07 -7.84 -1.76
CA LYS A 69 -9.15 -8.75 -1.35
C LYS A 69 -8.75 -9.62 -0.18
N VAL A 70 -7.54 -10.17 -0.20
CA VAL A 70 -7.01 -10.99 0.90
C VAL A 70 -6.90 -10.18 2.17
N HIS A 71 -6.27 -9.00 2.13
CA HIS A 71 -6.18 -8.12 3.28
C HIS A 71 -7.56 -7.72 3.80
N ALA A 72 -8.51 -7.38 2.92
CA ALA A 72 -9.84 -6.96 3.36
C ALA A 72 -10.62 -8.06 4.11
N GLN A 73 -10.42 -9.34 3.78
CA GLN A 73 -11.09 -10.43 4.49
C GLN A 73 -10.37 -10.83 5.78
N HIS A 74 -9.04 -10.90 5.77
CA HIS A 74 -8.29 -11.45 6.90
C HIS A 74 -7.99 -10.40 7.98
N LEU A 75 -7.84 -9.13 7.61
CA LEU A 75 -7.61 -8.05 8.57
C LEU A 75 -8.91 -7.61 9.27
N ALA A 76 -10.08 -8.14 8.92
CA ALA A 76 -11.29 -7.88 9.68
C ALA A 76 -11.29 -8.60 11.05
N ASP A 77 -10.60 -9.74 11.13
CA ASP A 77 -10.72 -10.69 12.26
C ASP A 77 -9.54 -10.63 13.22
N ASN A 78 -8.32 -10.38 12.73
CA ASN A 78 -7.15 -10.13 13.57
C ASN A 78 -6.17 -9.18 12.86
N GLN A 79 -5.59 -8.24 13.62
CA GLN A 79 -4.82 -7.11 13.07
C GLN A 79 -3.54 -6.86 13.85
N ASP A 80 -3.04 -7.86 14.57
CA ASP A 80 -1.76 -7.81 15.24
C ASP A 80 -0.59 -8.18 14.31
N ALA A 81 0.62 -8.00 14.81
CA ALA A 81 1.85 -8.36 14.11
C ALA A 81 1.89 -9.86 13.75
N ASP A 82 1.34 -10.73 14.60
CA ASP A 82 1.33 -12.18 14.38
C ASP A 82 0.48 -12.57 13.19
N THR A 83 -0.67 -11.91 13.01
CA THR A 83 -1.52 -12.10 11.84
C THR A 83 -0.78 -11.74 10.56
N CYS A 84 -0.01 -10.64 10.59
CA CYS A 84 0.79 -10.23 9.45
C CYS A 84 1.90 -11.26 9.15
N LYS A 85 2.57 -11.78 10.18
CA LYS A 85 3.62 -12.80 10.07
C LYS A 85 3.10 -14.18 9.64
N SER A 86 1.82 -14.47 9.85
CA SER A 86 1.21 -15.72 9.35
C SER A 86 1.18 -15.80 7.82
N CYS A 87 1.18 -14.64 7.14
CA CYS A 87 1.14 -14.54 5.69
C CYS A 87 2.45 -14.02 5.08
N HIS A 88 3.21 -13.22 5.85
CA HIS A 88 4.47 -12.64 5.43
C HIS A 88 5.63 -13.24 6.22
N THR A 89 6.62 -13.78 5.50
CA THR A 89 7.89 -14.14 6.12
C THR A 89 8.56 -12.89 6.69
N ALA A 90 8.74 -12.87 8.00
CA ALA A 90 9.49 -11.85 8.68
C ALA A 90 11.00 -12.16 8.67
N ASP A 91 11.82 -11.13 8.63
CA ASP A 91 13.25 -11.24 8.88
C ASP A 91 13.56 -11.36 10.38
N LYS A 92 14.85 -11.39 10.72
CA LYS A 92 15.34 -11.50 12.11
C LYS A 92 14.89 -10.36 13.03
N ASP A 93 14.54 -9.21 12.45
CA ASP A 93 14.13 -8.00 13.16
C ASP A 93 12.59 -7.84 13.14
N SER A 94 11.86 -8.91 12.80
CA SER A 94 10.41 -8.93 12.66
C SER A 94 9.86 -7.99 11.57
N ASN A 95 10.69 -7.60 10.60
CA ASN A 95 10.21 -6.85 9.46
C ASN A 95 9.65 -7.79 8.40
N ILE A 96 8.51 -7.42 7.83
CA ILE A 96 7.87 -8.14 6.75
C ILE A 96 8.10 -7.43 5.42
N ARG A 97 8.33 -8.22 4.37
CA ARG A 97 8.39 -7.68 3.01
C ARG A 97 6.97 -7.37 2.52
N ILE A 98 6.78 -6.16 2.00
CA ILE A 98 5.50 -5.78 1.40
C ILE A 98 5.37 -6.46 0.03
N SER A 99 4.26 -7.17 -0.17
CA SER A 99 4.04 -7.97 -1.38
C SER A 99 4.11 -7.10 -2.65
N GLY A 100 4.77 -7.61 -3.69
CA GLY A 100 4.97 -6.91 -4.96
C GLY A 100 6.24 -6.06 -5.06
N THR A 101 7.07 -6.00 -4.01
CA THR A 101 8.40 -5.38 -4.06
C THR A 101 9.45 -6.32 -3.46
N LYS A 102 10.71 -6.21 -3.91
CA LYS A 102 11.84 -6.97 -3.34
C LYS A 102 12.56 -6.22 -2.22
N GLU A 103 12.34 -4.91 -2.14
CA GLU A 103 13.21 -3.97 -1.41
C GLU A 103 12.50 -3.21 -0.30
N LEU A 104 11.16 -3.31 -0.19
CA LEU A 104 10.43 -2.57 0.84
C LEU A 104 10.05 -3.51 1.98
N TYR A 105 10.59 -3.20 3.15
CA TYR A 105 10.34 -3.87 4.42
C TYR A 105 9.72 -2.89 5.40
N ILE A 106 8.87 -3.40 6.27
CA ILE A 106 8.25 -2.64 7.35
C ILE A 106 8.19 -3.54 8.59
N SER A 107 8.36 -2.96 9.78
CA SER A 107 8.10 -3.69 11.02
C SER A 107 6.67 -4.26 10.99
N ALA A 108 6.51 -5.54 11.31
CA ALA A 108 5.20 -6.17 11.36
C ALA A 108 4.28 -5.47 12.37
N GLU A 109 4.83 -5.02 13.49
CA GLU A 109 4.07 -4.32 14.53
C GLU A 109 3.61 -2.94 14.06
N TYR A 110 4.53 -2.12 13.55
CA TYR A 110 4.19 -0.81 13.00
C TYR A 110 3.22 -0.91 11.82
N GLY A 111 3.48 -1.85 10.90
CA GLY A 111 2.61 -2.14 9.77
C GLY A 111 1.21 -2.54 10.24
N SER A 112 1.10 -3.41 11.24
CA SER A 112 -0.18 -3.87 11.78
C SER A 112 -1.04 -2.69 12.24
N GLU A 113 -0.49 -1.78 13.06
CA GLU A 113 -1.17 -0.58 13.56
C GLU A 113 -1.66 0.32 12.42
N LYS A 114 -0.79 0.62 11.43
CA LYS A 114 -1.15 1.53 10.33
C LYS A 114 -2.15 0.90 9.38
N PHE A 115 -2.09 -0.40 9.14
CA PHE A 115 -3.06 -1.11 8.31
C PHE A 115 -4.47 -1.08 8.91
N GLN A 116 -4.62 -1.11 10.24
CA GLN A 116 -5.95 -1.04 10.89
C GLN A 116 -6.72 0.21 10.49
N SER A 117 -6.00 1.33 10.36
CA SER A 117 -6.60 2.61 9.97
C SER A 117 -7.31 2.53 8.60
N LEU A 118 -6.88 1.66 7.68
CA LEU A 118 -7.49 1.50 6.36
C LEU A 118 -8.84 0.78 6.42
N TYR A 119 -9.12 0.04 7.49
CA TYR A 119 -10.35 -0.73 7.66
C TYR A 119 -11.26 -0.16 8.75
N LYS A 120 -10.77 0.76 9.58
CA LYS A 120 -11.56 1.53 10.55
C LYS A 120 -12.61 2.39 9.85
N LYS A 121 -13.89 2.02 9.97
CA LYS A 121 -15.01 2.87 9.52
C LYS A 121 -14.93 4.24 10.20
N GLY A 122 -15.13 5.29 9.41
CA GLY A 122 -15.00 6.69 9.83
C GLY A 122 -13.63 7.30 9.58
N SER A 123 -12.62 6.54 9.15
CA SER A 123 -11.26 7.04 8.93
C SER A 123 -10.99 7.55 7.52
N LEU A 124 -9.96 8.38 7.37
CA LEU A 124 -9.46 8.85 6.08
C LEU A 124 -8.85 7.71 5.27
N GLY A 125 -8.12 6.82 5.96
CA GLY A 125 -7.57 5.60 5.42
C GLY A 125 -8.63 4.75 4.71
N ASN A 126 -9.77 4.54 5.36
CA ASN A 126 -10.87 3.75 4.80
C ASN A 126 -11.47 4.40 3.55
N SER A 127 -11.58 5.73 3.47
CA SER A 127 -12.02 6.39 2.24
C SER A 127 -11.09 6.13 1.06
N HIS A 128 -9.77 6.25 1.26
CA HIS A 128 -8.79 6.04 0.19
C HIS A 128 -8.70 4.56 -0.22
N LYS A 129 -8.78 3.64 0.74
CA LYS A 129 -8.89 2.21 0.46
C LYS A 129 -10.15 1.90 -0.35
N ASN A 130 -11.30 2.49 0.00
CA ASN A 130 -12.56 2.32 -0.76
C ASN A 130 -12.51 2.96 -2.15
N ALA A 131 -11.62 3.94 -2.36
CA ALA A 131 -11.31 4.49 -3.68
C ALA A 131 -10.40 3.58 -4.52
N GLY A 132 -9.95 2.45 -3.99
CA GLY A 132 -9.06 1.50 -4.66
C GLY A 132 -7.58 1.87 -4.60
N LEU A 133 -7.20 2.82 -3.73
CA LEU A 133 -5.81 3.20 -3.53
C LEU A 133 -5.08 2.18 -2.65
N THR A 134 -3.80 2.03 -2.94
CA THR A 134 -2.85 1.15 -2.27
C THR A 134 -1.78 1.98 -1.57
N CYS A 135 -1.03 1.34 -0.67
CA CYS A 135 0.08 1.98 0.05
C CYS A 135 1.07 2.67 -0.91
N ARG A 136 1.32 2.07 -2.09
CA ARG A 136 2.25 2.57 -3.11
C ARG A 136 1.76 3.79 -3.89
N ASP A 137 0.47 4.09 -3.83
CA ASP A 137 -0.05 5.30 -4.46
C ASP A 137 0.35 6.56 -3.66
N CYS A 138 0.72 6.38 -2.38
CA CYS A 138 1.32 7.42 -1.54
C CYS A 138 2.81 7.16 -1.27
N HIS A 139 3.20 5.98 -0.80
CA HIS A 139 4.58 5.69 -0.39
C HIS A 139 5.45 5.22 -1.56
N GLN A 140 6.58 5.88 -1.78
CA GLN A 140 7.61 5.44 -2.73
C GLN A 140 8.73 4.67 -2.03
N ALA A 141 9.09 5.13 -0.83
CA ALA A 141 9.78 4.40 0.21
C ALA A 141 8.95 4.48 1.50
N TYR A 142 9.07 3.49 2.40
CA TYR A 142 8.42 3.57 3.72
C TYR A 142 9.43 4.16 4.69
N ASP A 143 9.61 5.48 4.61
CA ASP A 143 10.50 6.27 5.45
C ASP A 143 9.66 7.17 6.38
N ASP A 144 10.07 7.26 7.64
CA ASP A 144 9.40 8.07 8.67
C ASP A 144 9.46 9.57 8.32
N ASP A 145 10.51 9.99 7.61
CA ASP A 145 10.70 11.37 7.16
C ASP A 145 9.75 11.78 6.01
N GLU A 146 9.04 10.83 5.37
CA GLU A 146 8.07 11.18 4.33
C GLU A 146 6.85 11.94 4.89
N ALA A 147 6.54 11.84 6.19
CA ALA A 147 5.30 12.34 6.78
C ALA A 147 5.05 13.84 6.52
N ASP A 148 6.11 14.66 6.56
CA ASP A 148 6.01 16.11 6.34
C ASP A 148 5.95 16.47 4.84
N THR A 149 6.37 15.57 3.94
CA THR A 149 6.32 15.78 2.48
C THR A 149 5.06 15.20 1.82
N MET A 150 4.20 14.52 2.58
CA MET A 150 2.98 13.90 2.04
C MET A 150 1.97 14.89 1.45
N GLY A 151 2.02 16.17 1.86
CA GLY A 151 1.08 17.19 1.38
C GLY A 151 1.02 17.29 -0.15
N ASP A 152 2.17 17.22 -0.81
CA ASP A 152 2.25 17.28 -2.27
C ASP A 152 1.58 16.08 -2.95
N LYS A 153 1.60 14.91 -2.29
CA LYS A 153 0.94 13.71 -2.79
C LYS A 153 -0.59 13.86 -2.71
N CYS A 154 -1.11 14.54 -1.68
CA CYS A 154 -2.54 14.85 -1.56
C CYS A 154 -3.02 15.76 -2.71
N ILE A 155 -2.23 16.78 -3.05
CA ILE A 155 -2.58 17.80 -4.05
C ILE A 155 -2.74 17.19 -5.44
N LYS A 156 -2.00 16.12 -5.78
CA LYS A 156 -2.09 15.43 -7.08
C LYS A 156 -3.51 14.95 -7.43
N CYS A 157 -4.33 14.63 -6.43
CA CYS A 157 -5.71 14.15 -6.64
C CYS A 157 -6.76 15.11 -6.10
N HIS A 158 -6.48 15.80 -5.00
CA HIS A 158 -7.46 16.69 -4.38
C HIS A 158 -7.42 18.10 -5.00
N GLY A 159 -6.25 18.57 -5.43
CA GLY A 159 -6.00 19.95 -5.84
C GLY A 159 -5.36 20.78 -4.73
N SER A 160 -4.99 22.01 -5.08
CA SER A 160 -4.34 22.99 -4.22
C SER A 160 -5.22 23.45 -3.04
N PHE A 161 -4.63 24.17 -2.09
CA PHE A 161 -5.39 24.85 -1.03
C PHE A 161 -6.43 25.83 -1.58
N THR A 162 -6.16 26.50 -2.71
CA THR A 162 -7.11 27.40 -3.36
C THR A 162 -8.34 26.64 -3.84
N GLU A 163 -8.15 25.49 -4.47
CA GLU A 163 -9.26 24.63 -4.91
C GLU A 163 -9.99 24.01 -3.71
N MET A 164 -9.29 23.62 -2.64
CA MET A 164 -9.92 23.12 -1.42
C MET A 164 -10.80 24.18 -0.75
N LYS A 165 -10.33 25.43 -0.65
CA LYS A 165 -11.11 26.55 -0.10
C LYS A 165 -12.45 26.67 -0.83
N GLU A 166 -12.43 26.62 -2.15
CA GLU A 166 -13.63 26.70 -2.97
C GLU A 166 -14.53 25.48 -2.77
N LYS A 167 -13.97 24.26 -2.80
CA LYS A 167 -14.73 23.01 -2.58
C LYS A 167 -15.39 22.96 -1.20
N THR A 168 -14.83 23.63 -0.18
CA THR A 168 -15.36 23.62 1.19
C THR A 168 -16.01 24.93 1.63
N LYS A 169 -16.26 25.87 0.71
CA LYS A 169 -16.90 27.16 1.03
C LYS A 169 -18.25 27.01 1.73
N ASN A 170 -18.99 25.96 1.37
CA ASN A 170 -20.31 25.64 1.92
C ASN A 170 -20.25 24.46 2.92
N SER A 171 -19.15 24.31 3.66
CA SER A 171 -18.98 23.20 4.61
C SER A 171 -19.94 23.24 5.80
N GLY A 172 -20.65 24.35 6.02
CA GLY A 172 -21.58 24.53 7.14
C GLY A 172 -20.90 24.90 8.46
N TYR A 173 -19.57 24.97 8.50
CA TYR A 173 -18.83 25.50 9.64
C TYR A 173 -18.80 27.02 9.63
N LYS A 174 -18.67 27.61 10.83
CA LYS A 174 -18.55 29.06 11.03
C LYS A 174 -17.39 29.68 10.26
N ALA A 175 -16.29 28.96 10.15
CA ALA A 175 -15.14 29.33 9.33
C ALA A 175 -14.76 28.13 8.45
N ASN A 176 -14.20 28.41 7.28
CA ASN A 176 -13.69 27.36 6.41
C ASN A 176 -12.27 26.97 6.87
N PRO A 177 -11.99 25.71 7.27
CA PRO A 177 -10.67 25.32 7.76
C PRO A 177 -9.57 25.43 6.70
N HIS A 178 -9.93 25.42 5.42
CA HIS A 178 -8.97 25.62 4.33
C HIS A 178 -8.67 27.11 4.07
N THR A 179 -9.50 28.03 4.58
CA THR A 179 -9.22 29.48 4.58
C THR A 179 -8.55 29.86 5.90
N ASN A 180 -7.25 29.55 6.01
CA ASN A 180 -6.48 29.74 7.23
C ASN A 180 -5.38 30.81 7.06
N HIS A 181 -4.84 31.27 8.19
CA HIS A 181 -3.80 32.30 8.27
C HIS A 181 -2.37 31.72 8.37
N PHE A 182 -2.19 30.42 8.12
CA PHE A 182 -0.89 29.74 8.19
C PHE A 182 -0.39 29.44 6.77
N PRO A 183 0.64 30.15 6.27
CA PRO A 183 1.11 29.99 4.89
C PRO A 183 1.72 28.60 4.61
N THR A 184 2.21 27.92 5.65
CA THR A 184 2.90 26.63 5.55
C THR A 184 2.10 25.46 6.14
N LEU A 185 0.80 25.64 6.41
CA LEU A 185 -0.02 24.57 6.96
C LEU A 185 -0.18 23.44 5.94
N THR A 186 0.32 22.26 6.27
CA THR A 186 0.15 21.06 5.44
C THR A 186 -1.13 20.32 5.78
N CYS A 187 -1.69 19.61 4.80
CA CYS A 187 -2.91 18.81 4.93
C CYS A 187 -2.84 17.84 6.11
N THR A 188 -1.66 17.26 6.36
CA THR A 188 -1.42 16.23 7.38
C THR A 188 -1.54 16.72 8.83
N LYS A 189 -1.49 18.04 9.07
CA LYS A 189 -1.69 18.58 10.43
C LYS A 189 -3.12 18.35 10.93
N CYS A 190 -4.11 18.29 10.03
CA CYS A 190 -5.49 17.96 10.37
C CYS A 190 -5.90 16.56 9.89
N HIS A 191 -5.55 16.23 8.65
CA HIS A 191 -5.93 14.98 7.99
C HIS A 191 -4.87 13.90 8.22
N SER A 192 -5.12 13.02 9.19
CA SER A 192 -4.28 11.84 9.40
C SER A 192 -4.74 10.69 8.51
N MET A 193 -3.88 10.24 7.59
CA MET A 193 -4.17 9.09 6.73
C MET A 193 -4.24 7.80 7.55
N HIS A 194 -3.26 7.63 8.45
CA HIS A 194 -3.07 6.41 9.24
C HIS A 194 -3.52 6.56 10.70
N GLY A 195 -4.42 7.50 10.99
CA GLY A 195 -4.90 7.76 12.34
C GLY A 195 -6.13 8.65 12.37
N ASP A 196 -6.45 9.16 13.56
CA ASP A 196 -7.65 9.97 13.75
C ASP A 196 -7.44 11.42 13.27
N PHE A 197 -8.55 12.06 12.85
CA PHE A 197 -8.57 13.46 12.48
C PHE A 197 -8.21 14.35 13.68
N ARG A 198 -7.48 15.43 13.41
CA ARG A 198 -7.10 16.42 14.41
C ARG A 198 -7.66 17.78 14.03
N ASP A 199 -8.41 18.42 14.92
CA ASP A 199 -8.75 19.82 14.77
C ASP A 199 -7.53 20.67 15.20
N TYR A 200 -6.69 21.02 14.23
CA TYR A 200 -5.52 21.86 14.48
C TYR A 200 -5.91 23.25 14.99
N CYS A 201 -7.07 23.77 14.56
CA CYS A 201 -7.56 25.10 14.89
C CYS A 201 -8.10 25.16 16.32
N ALA A 202 -8.55 24.02 16.89
CA ALA A 202 -9.05 23.90 18.27
C ALA A 202 -8.06 24.36 19.35
N LYS A 203 -6.77 24.48 19.01
CA LYS A 203 -5.76 25.06 19.89
C LYS A 203 -6.07 26.51 20.28
N CYS A 204 -6.74 27.26 19.39
CA CYS A 204 -7.08 28.67 19.58
C CYS A 204 -8.55 28.99 19.32
N HIS A 205 -9.26 28.18 18.52
CA HIS A 205 -10.61 28.45 18.05
C HIS A 205 -11.58 27.33 18.39
N GLN A 206 -12.73 27.65 18.96
CA GLN A 206 -13.76 26.66 19.31
C GLN A 206 -14.81 26.53 18.20
N TRP A 207 -14.38 26.16 16.99
CA TRP A 207 -15.30 25.95 15.85
C TRP A 207 -15.80 24.50 15.74
N GLY A 208 -15.11 23.55 16.40
CA GLY A 208 -15.54 22.16 16.51
C GLY A 208 -15.47 21.40 15.19
N TYR A 209 -14.34 21.49 14.48
CA TYR A 209 -14.21 20.78 13.21
C TYR A 209 -14.19 19.28 13.43
N VAL A 210 -15.00 18.58 12.65
CA VAL A 210 -14.97 17.12 12.54
C VAL A 210 -14.81 16.72 11.08
N TRP A 211 -14.06 15.63 10.86
CA TRP A 211 -14.00 14.98 9.55
C TRP A 211 -14.90 13.74 9.54
N LYS A 212 -15.59 13.54 8.42
CA LYS A 212 -16.47 12.38 8.21
C LYS A 212 -16.06 11.67 6.94
N GLN A 213 -16.03 10.34 7.01
CA GLN A 213 -15.78 9.47 5.87
C GLN A 213 -16.67 9.83 4.67
N LYS A 214 -16.05 9.94 3.49
CA LYS A 214 -16.73 10.36 2.26
C LYS A 214 -16.97 9.22 1.28
N ILE A 215 -16.16 8.15 1.33
CA ILE A 215 -16.27 7.00 0.43
C ILE A 215 -16.52 5.77 1.28
N THR A 216 -17.67 5.11 1.12
CA THR A 216 -18.13 3.99 1.99
C THR A 216 -18.34 2.67 1.25
N LYS A 217 -17.92 2.58 -0.02
CA LYS A 217 -18.15 1.42 -0.88
C LYS A 217 -17.50 0.14 -0.37
#